data_AF-A0A7V8EW83-F1
#
_entry.id   AF-A0A7V8EW83-F1
#
_cell.length_a   1.000
_cell.length_b   1.000
_cell.length_c   1.000
_cell.angle_alpha   90.00
_cell.angle_beta   90.00
_cell.angle_gamma   90.00
#
_symmetry.space_group_name_H-M   'P 1'
#
loop_
_entity.id
_entity.type
_entity.pdbx_description
1 polymer ?
#
loop_
_entity_poly.entity_id
_entity_poly.type
_entity_poly.pdbx_seq_one_letter_code
_entity_poly.pdbx_strand_id
1 'polypeptide(L)'
;MNHEHLPHDYRSSMQRAAFAYLQRHEAQYLVDSDRLYDNCVRHLTTALEVPVFMAEQLVHNAWTELQVIQQRKWIGIDWGSSPGCKVVHLIDTRADLRYPVPARLLPQTLLTQRDSALKPNPR
;
A
#
# COMPACT_ATOMS: atom_id res chain seq x y z
N MET A 1 -5.91 32.96 17.87
CA MET A 1 -6.23 32.25 16.61
C MET A 1 -7.03 31.01 16.98
N ASN A 2 -8.35 31.07 16.85
CA ASN A 2 -9.23 29.94 17.15
C ASN A 2 -9.27 29.05 15.92
N HIS A 3 -8.47 27.98 15.91
CA HIS A 3 -8.69 26.89 14.98
C HIS A 3 -9.91 26.11 15.47
N GLU A 4 -11.10 26.55 15.06
CA GLU A 4 -12.24 25.65 14.90
C GLU A 4 -11.82 24.61 13.86
N HIS A 5 -11.08 23.58 14.28
CA HIS A 5 -10.88 22.40 13.44
C HIS A 5 -12.28 21.86 13.16
N LEU A 6 -12.77 22.05 11.93
CA LEU A 6 -14.06 21.50 11.57
C LEU A 6 -14.02 20.00 11.90
N PRO A 7 -15.11 19.42 12.44
CA PRO A 7 -15.14 18.00 12.81
C PRO A 7 -14.69 17.05 11.69
N HIS A 8 -14.83 17.49 10.44
CA HIS A 8 -14.35 16.79 9.25
C HIS A 8 -12.82 16.73 9.13
N ASP A 9 -12.10 17.80 9.50
CA ASP A 9 -10.64 17.87 9.40
C ASP A 9 -9.98 17.00 10.46
N TYR A 10 -10.55 16.96 11.68
CA TYR A 10 -10.07 16.08 12.74
C TYR A 10 -10.25 14.60 12.37
N ARG A 11 -11.46 14.19 11.96
CA ARG A 11 -11.73 12.80 11.54
C ARG A 11 -10.85 12.37 10.38
N SER A 12 -10.70 13.22 9.36
CA SER A 12 -9.86 12.93 8.20
C SER A 12 -8.39 12.79 8.59
N SER A 13 -7.89 13.65 9.48
CA SER A 13 -6.52 13.58 9.98
C SER A 13 -6.27 12.30 10.78
N MET A 14 -7.20 11.92 11.66
CA MET A 14 -7.11 10.70 12.45
C MET A 14 -7.24 9.43 11.59
N GLN A 15 -8.08 9.42 10.56
CA GLN A 15 -8.13 8.31 9.59
C GLN A 15 -6.81 8.16 8.84
N ARG A 16 -6.16 9.26 8.43
CA ARG A 16 -4.84 9.22 7.78
C ARG A 16 -3.76 8.70 8.73
N ALA A 17 -3.83 9.06 10.01
CA ALA A 17 -2.92 8.51 11.03
C ALA A 17 -3.13 6.99 11.19
N ALA A 18 -4.38 6.54 11.25
CA ALA A 18 -4.72 5.11 11.28
C ALA A 18 -4.17 4.38 10.05
N PHE A 19 -4.40 4.93 8.85
CA PHE A 19 -3.90 4.37 7.60
C PHE A 19 -2.36 4.23 7.60
N ALA A 20 -1.64 5.28 8.00
CA ALA A 20 -0.19 5.25 8.07
C ALA A 20 0.34 4.23 9.09
N TYR A 21 -0.36 4.05 10.21
CA TYR A 21 -0.04 3.01 11.19
C TYR A 21 -0.20 1.61 10.57
N LEU A 22 -1.37 1.33 9.99
CA LEU A 22 -1.66 0.05 9.35
C LEU A 22 -0.63 -0.30 8.27
N GLN A 23 -0.32 0.65 7.38
CA GLN A 23 0.65 0.45 6.30
C GLN A 23 2.07 0.15 6.82
N ARG A 24 2.50 0.77 7.93
CA ARG A 24 3.84 0.55 8.51
C ARG A 24 3.98 -0.80 9.19
N HIS A 25 2.89 -1.30 9.78
CA HIS A 25 2.90 -2.50 10.60
C HIS A 25 2.35 -3.74 9.88
N GLU A 26 1.78 -3.59 8.69
CA GLU A 26 1.21 -4.69 7.88
C GLU A 26 2.11 -5.92 7.79
N ALA A 27 3.38 -5.74 7.44
CA ALA A 27 4.33 -6.85 7.27
C ALA A 27 4.60 -7.64 8.57
N GLN A 28 4.37 -7.03 9.74
CA GLN A 28 4.57 -7.66 11.04
C GLN A 28 3.40 -8.57 11.44
N TYR A 29 2.23 -8.41 10.81
CA TYR A 29 0.98 -9.07 11.16
C TYR A 29 0.36 -9.83 9.98
N LEU A 30 1.19 -10.30 9.03
CA LEU A 30 0.74 -11.06 7.84
C LEU A 30 -0.10 -12.31 8.18
N VAL A 31 -0.02 -12.83 9.41
CA VAL A 31 -0.78 -13.98 9.91
C VAL A 31 -1.94 -13.57 10.83
N ASP A 32 -1.82 -12.44 11.54
CA ASP A 32 -2.76 -11.99 12.57
C ASP A 32 -3.30 -10.58 12.27
N SER A 33 -4.10 -10.46 11.21
CA SER A 33 -4.70 -9.19 10.78
C SER A 33 -5.58 -8.54 11.86
N ASP A 34 -6.26 -9.34 12.67
CA ASP A 34 -7.13 -8.86 13.75
C ASP A 34 -6.32 -8.17 14.84
N ARG A 35 -5.13 -8.71 15.14
CA ARG A 35 -4.21 -8.11 16.12
C ARG A 35 -3.64 -6.78 15.64
N LEU A 36 -3.42 -6.62 14.33
CA LEU A 36 -3.02 -5.33 13.75
C LEU A 36 -4.15 -4.29 13.89
N TYR A 37 -5.39 -4.70 13.63
CA TYR A 37 -6.55 -3.84 13.78
C TYR A 37 -6.70 -3.34 15.23
N ASP A 38 -6.69 -4.26 16.20
CA ASP A 38 -6.83 -3.93 17.63
C ASP A 38 -5.69 -3.03 18.12
N ASN A 39 -4.46 -3.29 17.68
CA ASN A 39 -3.32 -2.44 18.01
C ASN A 39 -3.45 -1.03 17.43
N CYS A 40 -4.00 -0.89 16.22
CA CYS A 40 -4.26 0.40 15.62
C CYS A 40 -5.32 1.17 16.42
N VAL A 41 -6.45 0.54 16.75
CA VAL A 41 -7.50 1.13 17.60
C VAL A 41 -6.90 1.58 18.94
N ARG A 42 -6.11 0.71 19.58
CA ARG A 42 -5.42 1.05 20.82
C ARG A 42 -4.50 2.26 20.64
N HIS A 43 -3.69 2.31 19.59
CA HIS A 43 -2.81 3.44 19.32
C HIS A 43 -3.56 4.76 19.15
N LEU A 44 -4.68 4.77 18.41
CA LEU A 44 -5.53 5.96 18.27
C LEU A 44 -6.10 6.41 19.61
N THR A 45 -6.56 5.48 20.45
CA THR A 45 -7.15 5.81 21.75
C THR A 45 -6.12 6.25 22.80
N THR A 46 -4.93 5.64 22.84
CA THR A 46 -3.95 5.89 23.90
C THR A 46 -2.91 6.94 23.56
N ALA A 47 -2.47 7.00 22.30
CA ALA A 47 -1.40 7.91 21.88
C ALA A 47 -1.94 9.19 21.23
N LEU A 48 -3.09 9.10 20.55
CA LEU A 48 -3.73 10.23 19.86
C LEU A 48 -5.01 10.69 20.55
N GLU A 49 -5.37 10.07 21.68
CA GLU A 49 -6.52 10.41 22.52
C GLU A 49 -7.86 10.48 21.76
N VAL A 50 -7.99 9.70 20.68
CA VAL A 50 -9.23 9.61 19.91
C VAL A 50 -10.27 8.85 20.75
N PRO A 51 -11.53 9.34 20.84
CA PRO A 51 -12.58 8.61 21.53
C PRO A 51 -12.80 7.20 20.96
N VAL A 52 -12.97 6.20 21.83
CA VAL A 52 -13.04 4.77 21.45
C VAL A 52 -14.08 4.51 20.34
N PHE A 53 -15.29 5.05 20.51
CA PHE A 53 -16.38 4.90 19.54
C PHE A 53 -16.02 5.42 18.14
N MET A 54 -15.11 6.39 18.06
CA MET A 54 -14.63 6.98 16.82
C MET A 54 -13.43 6.23 16.27
N ALA A 55 -12.50 5.82 17.14
CA ALA A 55 -11.29 5.12 16.76
C ALA A 55 -11.61 3.86 15.94
N GLU A 56 -12.56 3.04 16.40
CA GLU A 56 -12.98 1.83 15.66
C GLU A 56 -13.47 2.16 14.23
N GLN A 57 -14.33 3.17 14.08
CA GLN A 57 -14.82 3.58 12.76
C GLN A 57 -13.69 4.07 11.84
N LEU A 58 -12.75 4.84 12.39
CA LEU A 58 -11.64 5.39 11.60
C LEU A 58 -10.66 4.29 11.18
N VAL A 59 -10.35 3.33 12.05
CA VAL A 59 -9.52 2.17 11.70
C VAL A 59 -10.22 1.31 10.66
N HIS A 60 -11.52 1.04 10.82
CA HIS A 60 -12.28 0.28 9.83
C HIS A 60 -12.23 0.91 8.43
N ASN A 61 -12.44 2.22 8.34
CA ASN A 61 -12.36 2.95 7.08
C ASN A 61 -10.95 2.90 6.48
N ALA A 62 -9.93 3.17 7.29
CA ALA A 62 -8.53 3.12 6.86
C ALA A 62 -8.10 1.71 6.42
N TRP A 63 -8.55 0.68 7.12
CA TRP A 63 -8.32 -0.73 6.78
C TRP A 63 -8.95 -1.07 5.44
N THR A 64 -10.22 -0.70 5.25
CA THR A 64 -10.93 -0.92 3.98
C THR A 64 -10.23 -0.20 2.83
N GLU A 65 -9.80 1.04 3.03
CA GLU A 65 -9.03 1.80 2.05
C GLU A 65 -7.70 1.11 1.70
N LEU A 66 -6.98 0.63 2.72
CA LEU A 66 -5.72 -0.09 2.54
C LEU A 66 -5.92 -1.40 1.75
N GLN A 67 -6.97 -2.17 2.08
CA GLN A 67 -7.33 -3.37 1.34
C GLN A 67 -7.63 -3.05 -0.13
N VAL A 68 -8.40 -2.00 -0.42
CA VAL A 68 -8.66 -1.58 -1.81
C VAL A 68 -7.36 -1.21 -2.55
N ILE A 69 -6.40 -0.56 -1.88
CA ILE A 69 -5.11 -0.21 -2.48
C ILE A 69 -4.26 -1.46 -2.73
N GLN A 70 -4.23 -2.40 -1.80
CA GLN A 70 -3.53 -3.67 -1.97
C GLN A 70 -4.16 -4.51 -3.08
N GLN A 71 -5.49 -4.50 -3.19
CA GLN A 71 -6.22 -5.15 -4.28
C GLN A 71 -5.83 -4.59 -5.66
N ARG A 72 -5.41 -3.33 -5.73
CA ARG A 72 -4.93 -2.71 -6.98
C ARG A 72 -3.47 -3.08 -7.32
N LYS A 73 -2.71 -3.68 -6.41
CA LYS A 73 -1.29 -4.05 -6.59
C LYS A 73 -1.08 -5.54 -6.88
N TRP A 74 -2.00 -6.17 -7.60
CA TRP A 74 -1.94 -7.62 -7.87
C TRP A 74 -1.03 -8.03 -9.01
N ILE A 75 -0.53 -7.10 -9.82
CA ILE A 75 0.33 -7.44 -10.94
C ILE A 75 1.74 -6.89 -10.72
N GLY A 76 2.67 -7.80 -10.41
CA GLY A 76 4.11 -7.57 -10.49
C GLY A 76 4.61 -7.77 -11.93
N ILE A 77 5.79 -7.22 -12.24
CA ILE A 77 6.47 -7.44 -13.52
C ILE A 77 7.88 -7.92 -13.23
N ASP A 78 8.21 -9.11 -13.71
CA ASP A 78 9.59 -9.62 -13.77
C ASP A 78 10.12 -9.44 -15.19
N TRP A 79 11.12 -8.57 -15.30
CA TRP A 79 11.74 -8.16 -16.55
C TRP A 79 12.71 -9.20 -17.12
N GLY A 80 13.02 -10.26 -16.37
CA GLY A 80 14.04 -11.26 -16.71
C GLY A 80 15.47 -10.76 -16.43
N SER A 81 16.43 -11.70 -16.42
CA SER A 81 17.80 -11.43 -15.94
C SER A 81 18.72 -10.71 -16.96
N SER A 82 18.29 -10.46 -18.19
CA SER A 82 19.14 -9.85 -19.23
C SER A 82 18.54 -8.58 -19.82
N PRO A 83 19.34 -7.50 -20.00
CA PRO A 83 18.95 -6.36 -20.82
C PRO A 83 18.52 -6.84 -22.21
N GLY A 84 17.33 -6.41 -22.67
CA GLY A 84 16.79 -6.78 -23.98
C GLY A 84 15.94 -8.06 -24.01
N CYS A 85 15.60 -8.65 -22.86
CA CYS A 85 14.61 -9.74 -22.80
C CYS A 85 13.33 -9.36 -23.56
N LYS A 86 13.00 -10.17 -24.59
CA LYS A 86 11.80 -9.98 -25.43
C LYS A 86 10.52 -10.48 -24.77
N VAL A 87 10.66 -11.28 -23.72
CA VAL A 87 9.57 -11.85 -22.93
C VAL A 87 9.78 -11.41 -21.48
N VAL A 88 8.71 -10.94 -20.87
CA VAL A 88 8.62 -10.54 -19.46
C VAL A 88 7.53 -11.37 -18.81
N HIS A 89 7.57 -11.52 -17.49
CA HIS A 89 6.52 -12.23 -16.76
C HIS A 89 5.67 -11.24 -16.00
N LEU A 90 4.37 -11.22 -16.29
CA LEU A 90 3.39 -10.62 -15.39
C LEU A 90 3.16 -11.62 -14.25
N ILE A 91 3.31 -11.16 -13.03
CA ILE A 91 3.14 -11.97 -11.83
C ILE A 91 1.83 -11.55 -11.18
N ASP A 92 0.84 -12.44 -11.18
CA ASP A 92 -0.31 -12.28 -10.28
C ASP A 92 0.17 -12.63 -8.87
N THR A 93 0.36 -11.60 -8.04
CA THR A 93 0.91 -11.75 -6.69
C THR A 93 -0.08 -12.40 -5.71
N ARG A 94 -1.37 -12.48 -6.07
CA ARG A 94 -2.39 -13.13 -5.26
C ARG A 94 -2.46 -14.63 -5.52
N ALA A 95 -2.38 -15.02 -6.79
CA ALA A 95 -2.45 -16.42 -7.20
C ALA A 95 -1.07 -17.10 -7.29
N ASP A 96 0.00 -16.33 -7.13
CA ASP A 96 1.39 -16.72 -7.40
C ASP A 96 1.57 -17.30 -8.82
N LEU A 97 0.82 -16.73 -9.78
CA LEU A 97 0.83 -17.19 -11.17
C LEU A 97 1.69 -16.27 -12.03
N ARG A 98 2.43 -16.89 -12.96
CA ARG A 98 3.38 -16.20 -13.84
C ARG A 98 2.95 -16.36 -15.29
N TYR A 99 2.71 -15.23 -15.95
CA TYR A 99 2.27 -15.19 -17.34
C TYR A 99 3.34 -14.57 -18.23
N PRO A 100 3.93 -15.34 -19.16
CA PRO A 100 4.88 -14.79 -20.10
C PRO A 100 4.15 -13.90 -21.12
N VAL A 101 4.58 -12.65 -21.22
CA VAL A 101 4.08 -11.71 -22.23
C VAL A 101 5.25 -11.11 -23.00
N PRO A 102 5.14 -10.92 -24.33
CA PRO A 102 6.15 -10.19 -25.08
C PRO A 102 6.27 -8.75 -24.58
N ALA A 103 7.49 -8.28 -24.33
CA ALA A 103 7.75 -6.93 -23.82
C ALA A 103 7.16 -5.82 -24.73
N ARG A 104 7.03 -6.08 -26.04
CA ARG A 104 6.43 -5.15 -27.00
C ARG A 104 4.95 -4.86 -26.72
N LEU A 105 4.24 -5.75 -26.04
CA LEU A 105 2.84 -5.56 -25.67
C LEU A 105 2.67 -4.69 -24.42
N LEU A 106 3.77 -4.39 -23.71
CA LEU A 106 3.70 -3.52 -22.56
C LEU A 106 3.59 -2.04 -22.97
N PRO A 107 2.87 -1.23 -22.17
CA PRO A 107 2.85 0.22 -22.33
C PRO A 107 4.25 0.81 -22.35
N GLN A 108 4.46 1.83 -23.19
CA GLN A 108 5.75 2.53 -23.31
C GLN A 108 6.23 3.11 -21.98
N THR A 109 5.32 3.55 -21.11
CA THR A 109 5.64 4.05 -19.77
C THR A 109 6.37 3.01 -18.92
N LEU A 110 5.94 1.75 -18.98
CA LEU A 110 6.58 0.64 -18.26
C LEU A 110 7.93 0.27 -18.87
N LEU A 111 8.06 0.32 -20.20
CA LEU A 111 9.33 0.08 -20.89
C LEU A 111 10.39 1.13 -20.53
N THR A 112 10.00 2.41 -20.47
CA THR A 112 10.89 3.51 -20.04
C THR A 112 11.32 3.35 -18.58
N GLN A 113 10.42 2.88 -17.71
CA GLN A 113 10.74 2.61 -16.30
C GLN A 113 11.78 1.49 -16.16
N ARG A 114 11.65 0.40 -16.92
CA ARG A 114 12.63 -0.69 -16.98
C ARG A 114 14.02 -0.16 -17.35
N ASP A 115 14.09 0.61 -18.42
CA ASP A 115 15.35 1.11 -18.96
C ASP A 115 16.01 2.14 -18.00
N SER A 116 15.19 2.84 -17.20
CA SER A 116 15.65 3.76 -16.15
C SER A 116 16.16 3.02 -14.91
N ALA A 117 15.53 1.90 -14.53
CA ALA A 117 15.96 1.06 -13.41
C ALA A 117 17.29 0.31 -13.68
N LEU A 118 17.63 0.11 -14.96
CA LEU A 118 18.88 -0.54 -15.39
C LEU A 118 20.06 0.43 -15.59
N LYS A 119 19.86 1.76 -15.44
CA LYS A 119 20.97 2.72 -15.50
C LYS A 119 21.80 2.64 -14.21
N PRO A 120 23.08 2.23 -14.27
CA PRO A 120 23.96 2.33 -13.11
C PRO A 120 24.22 3.81 -12.81
N ASN A 121 24.15 4.18 -11.52
CA ASN A 121 24.53 5.51 -11.05
C ASN A 121 25.97 5.84 -11.51
N PRO A 122 26.23 7.03 -12.07
CA PRO A 122 27.59 7.47 -12.30
C PRO A 122 28.30 7.65 -10.94
N ARG A 123 29.53 7.12 -10.84
CA ARG A 123 30.40 7.26 -9.68
C ARG A 123 30.95 8.67 -9.56
#